data_AF-A0A4Q2XRM2-F1
#
_entry.id   AF-A0A4Q2XRM2-F1
#
_cell.length_a   1.000
_cell.length_b   1.000
_cell.length_c   1.000
_cell.angle_alpha   90.00
_cell.angle_beta   90.00
_cell.angle_gamma   90.00
#
_symmetry.space_group_name_H-M   'P 1'
#
loop_
_entity.id
_entity.type
_entity.pdbx_description
1 polymer ?
#
loop_
_entity_poly.entity_id
_entity_poly.type
_entity_poly.pdbx_seq_one_letter_code
_entity_poly.pdbx_strand_id
1 'polypeptide(L)'
;MKAVFPAFDGFGLTTLDTADLATPALDAKRVLDVAAALVLILLFSPLLALVTLAIMAESRGPVIFCQRRTGLHGKTFGIFKF
;
A
#
# COMPACT_ATOMS: atom_id res chain seq x y z
N MET A 1 12.35 -29.46 8.89
CA MET A 1 13.00 -28.61 9.91
C MET A 1 12.12 -27.40 10.18
N LYS A 2 11.63 -27.26 11.41
CA LYS A 2 10.79 -26.16 11.91
C LYS A 2 11.67 -24.91 12.08
N ALA A 3 11.35 -23.81 11.42
CA ALA A 3 11.77 -22.49 11.90
C ALA A 3 10.71 -22.02 12.91
N VAL A 4 10.86 -22.49 14.15
CA VAL A 4 10.21 -21.90 15.32
C VAL A 4 10.89 -20.56 15.54
N PHE A 5 10.15 -19.45 15.51
CA PHE A 5 10.59 -18.14 15.99
C PHE A 5 10.16 -18.04 17.47
N PRO A 6 11.05 -18.25 18.46
CA PRO A 6 10.68 -18.37 19.87
C PRO A 6 11.00 -17.08 20.64
N ALA A 7 10.39 -15.95 20.26
CA ALA A 7 10.69 -14.66 20.90
C ALA A 7 9.48 -13.77 21.21
N PHE A 8 8.25 -14.25 20.99
CA PHE A 8 7.04 -13.43 21.13
C PHE A 8 5.98 -14.05 22.04
N ASP A 9 6.40 -14.84 23.04
CA ASP A 9 5.51 -15.64 23.89
C ASP A 9 4.77 -14.85 25.01
N GLY A 10 4.77 -13.51 24.95
CA GLY A 10 4.22 -12.65 26.02
C GLY A 10 3.44 -11.42 25.57
N PHE A 11 3.30 -11.18 24.26
CA PHE A 11 2.42 -10.13 23.74
C PHE A 11 1.18 -10.85 23.22
N GLY A 12 0.00 -10.58 23.78
CA GLY A 12 -1.28 -11.23 23.45
C GLY A 12 -1.72 -11.06 21.99
N LEU A 13 -1.00 -11.70 21.07
CA LEU A 13 -1.16 -11.64 19.62
C LEU A 13 -1.60 -13.00 19.04
N THR A 14 -1.91 -13.98 19.88
CA THR A 14 -2.31 -15.33 19.46
C THR A 14 -3.79 -15.46 19.10
N THR A 15 -4.64 -14.47 19.33
CA THR A 15 -6.10 -14.62 19.11
C THR A 15 -6.81 -13.32 18.74
N LEU A 16 -6.27 -12.52 17.80
CA LEU A 16 -7.19 -11.69 17.01
C LEU A 16 -7.86 -12.63 16.01
N ASP A 17 -8.89 -13.25 16.56
CA ASP A 17 -9.97 -13.96 15.93
C ASP A 17 -10.09 -13.60 14.44
N THR A 18 -9.71 -14.58 13.62
CA THR A 18 -9.63 -14.48 12.17
C THR A 18 -10.99 -14.73 11.50
N ALA A 19 -12.10 -14.77 12.26
CA ALA A 19 -13.33 -15.38 11.74
C ALA A 19 -14.68 -14.67 11.98
N ASP A 20 -14.82 -13.59 12.77
CA ASP A 20 -16.19 -13.18 13.21
C ASP A 20 -16.83 -11.96 12.52
N LEU A 21 -16.51 -11.75 11.24
CA LEU A 21 -17.36 -10.96 10.34
C LEU A 21 -17.26 -11.47 8.90
N ALA A 22 -17.28 -12.80 8.75
CA ALA A 22 -17.50 -13.51 7.49
C ALA A 22 -18.90 -13.20 6.93
N THR A 23 -19.08 -11.96 6.49
CA THR A 23 -20.11 -11.59 5.54
C THR A 23 -19.42 -11.56 4.18
N PRO A 24 -19.99 -12.14 3.12
CA PRO A 24 -19.69 -11.72 1.76
C PRO A 24 -20.32 -10.33 1.53
N ALA A 25 -20.07 -9.40 2.46
CA ALA A 25 -20.37 -8.00 2.28
C ALA A 25 -19.36 -7.55 1.25
N LEU A 26 -19.85 -7.32 0.02
CA LEU A 26 -19.27 -6.44 -0.99
C LEU A 26 -18.07 -5.69 -0.44
N ASP A 27 -16.88 -5.86 -1.02
CA ASP A 27 -15.60 -5.26 -0.62
C ASP A 27 -15.69 -3.72 -0.46
N ALA A 28 -16.44 -3.22 0.52
CA ALA A 28 -16.78 -1.82 0.70
C ALA A 28 -15.52 -1.05 1.07
N LYS A 29 -14.61 -1.72 1.78
CA LYS A 29 -13.23 -1.28 1.97
C LYS A 29 -12.52 -1.04 0.64
N ARG A 30 -12.62 -1.97 -0.32
CA ARG A 30 -11.97 -1.81 -1.63
C ARG A 30 -12.59 -0.67 -2.43
N VAL A 31 -13.92 -0.56 -2.44
CA VAL A 31 -14.64 0.53 -3.11
C VAL A 31 -14.25 1.87 -2.48
N LEU A 32 -14.22 1.96 -1.15
CA LEU A 32 -13.80 3.14 -0.42
C LEU A 32 -12.34 3.50 -0.72
N ASP A 33 -11.43 2.53 -0.66
CA ASP A 33 -10.00 2.73 -0.96
C ASP A 33 -9.80 3.31 -2.37
N VAL A 34 -10.50 2.77 -3.37
CA VAL A 34 -10.41 3.24 -4.76
C VAL A 34 -11.07 4.62 -4.92
N ALA A 35 -12.25 4.84 -4.35
CA ALA A 35 -12.94 6.13 -4.42
C ALA A 35 -12.12 7.23 -3.74
N ALA A 36 -11.61 6.97 -2.53
CA ALA A 36 -10.75 7.90 -1.80
C ALA A 36 -9.45 8.17 -2.57
N ALA A 37 -8.81 7.14 -3.14
CA ALA A 37 -7.62 7.32 -3.95
C ALA A 37 -7.87 8.22 -5.17
N LEU A 38 -8.98 8.02 -5.91
CA LEU A 38 -9.32 8.85 -7.06
C LEU A 38 -9.56 10.32 -6.66
N VAL A 39 -10.29 10.56 -5.58
CA VAL A 39 -10.54 11.91 -5.06
C VAL A 39 -9.24 12.59 -4.67
N LEU A 40 -8.37 11.90 -3.93
CA LEU A 40 -7.08 12.45 -3.52
C LEU A 40 -6.17 12.72 -4.73
N ILE A 41 -6.13 11.83 -5.72
CA ILE A 41 -5.34 12.04 -6.93
C ILE A 41 -5.83 13.28 -7.69
N LEU A 42 -7.14 13.46 -7.86
CA LEU A 42 -7.68 14.64 -8.53
C LEU A 42 -7.38 15.92 -7.77
N LEU A 43 -7.59 15.91 -6.45
CA LEU A 43 -7.36 17.05 -5.57
C LEU A 43 -5.88 17.47 -5.54
N PHE A 44 -4.97 16.49 -5.47
CA PHE A 44 -3.53 16.72 -5.42
C PHE A 44 -2.85 16.74 -6.79
N SER A 45 -3.58 16.48 -7.89
CA SER A 45 -3.02 16.50 -9.25
C SER A 45 -2.25 17.78 -9.62
N PRO A 46 -2.70 19.01 -9.30
CA PRO A 46 -1.92 20.21 -9.63
C PRO A 46 -0.61 20.28 -8.82
N LEU A 47 -0.64 19.87 -7.55
CA LEU A 47 0.57 19.83 -6.71
C LEU A 47 1.56 18.78 -7.22
N LEU A 48 1.09 17.59 -7.55
CA LEU A 48 1.92 16.51 -8.11
C LEU A 48 2.54 16.93 -9.45
N ALA A 49 1.80 17.66 -10.29
CA ALA A 49 2.34 18.20 -11.55
C ALA A 49 3.47 19.21 -11.30
N LEU A 50 3.30 20.13 -10.34
CA LEU A 50 4.36 21.09 -9.98
C LEU A 50 5.61 20.40 -9.44
N VAL A 51 5.45 19.41 -8.55
CA VAL A 51 6.56 18.60 -8.03
C VAL A 51 7.27 17.86 -9.17
N THR A 52 6.50 17.29 -10.11
CA THR A 52 7.04 16.59 -11.27
C THR A 52 7.91 17.52 -12.13
N LEU A 53 7.43 18.74 -12.40
CA LEU A 53 8.17 19.75 -13.16
C LEU A 53 9.45 20.19 -12.43
N ALA A 54 9.39 20.38 -11.11
CA ALA A 54 10.55 20.75 -10.30
C ALA A 54 11.64 19.66 -10.35
N ILE A 55 11.25 18.39 -10.15
CA ILE A 55 12.18 17.25 -10.22
C ILE A 55 12.78 17.13 -11.63
N MET A 56 11.99 17.34 -12.68
CA MET A 56 12.48 17.26 -14.06
C MET A 56 13.43 18.41 -14.43
N ALA A 57 13.29 19.57 -13.79
CA ALA A 57 14.19 20.70 -13.99
C ALA A 57 15.56 20.49 -13.29
N GLU A 58 15.57 19.81 -12.14
CA GLU A 58 16.78 19.61 -11.32
C GLU A 58 17.50 18.29 -11.63
N SER A 59 16.76 17.23 -11.97
CA SER A 59 17.28 15.88 -12.20
C SER A 59 17.22 15.49 -13.68
N ARG A 60 18.29 14.84 -14.18
CA ARG A 60 18.32 14.22 -15.52
C ARG A 60 17.65 12.83 -15.56
N GLY A 61 17.10 12.36 -14.44
CA GLY A 61 16.53 11.02 -14.29
C GLY A 61 15.00 10.97 -14.46
N PRO A 62 14.42 9.76 -14.56
CA PRO A 62 12.98 9.57 -14.59
C PRO A 62 12.34 10.05 -13.27
N VAL A 63 11.27 10.84 -13.37
CA VAL A 63 10.57 11.45 -12.22
C VAL A 63 9.80 10.43 -11.37
N ILE A 64 9.56 9.22 -11.88
CA ILE A 64 8.84 8.17 -11.16
C ILE A 64 9.70 6.91 -11.07
N PHE A 65 9.98 6.47 -9.84
CA PHE A 65 10.67 5.24 -9.51
C PHE A 65 9.68 4.15 -9.06
N CYS A 66 9.88 2.90 -9.50
CA CYS A 66 9.05 1.76 -9.11
C CYS A 66 9.82 0.82 -8.18
N GLN A 67 9.40 0.75 -6.91
CA GLN A 67 9.96 -0.18 -5.93
C GLN A 67 9.09 -1.43 -5.79
N ARG A 68 9.66 -2.63 -5.99
CA ARG A 68 8.93 -3.91 -5.82
C ARG A 68 8.80 -4.30 -4.35
N ARG A 69 7.62 -4.75 -3.94
CA ARG A 69 7.33 -5.30 -2.61
C ARG A 69 6.42 -6.52 -2.70
N THR A 70 6.56 -7.46 -1.75
CA THR A 70 5.68 -8.63 -1.63
C THR A 70 4.35 -8.20 -1.01
N GLY A 71 3.24 -8.50 -1.68
CA GLY A 71 1.88 -8.15 -1.27
C GLY A 71 1.02 -9.35 -0.90
N LEU A 72 -0.29 -9.16 -1.01
CA LEU A 72 -1.30 -10.14 -0.62
C LEU A 72 -1.07 -11.49 -1.31
N HIS A 73 -1.15 -12.59 -0.54
CA HIS A 73 -0.87 -13.95 -1.00
C HIS A 73 0.52 -14.14 -1.63
N GLY A 74 1.52 -13.35 -1.21
CA GLY A 74 2.88 -13.42 -1.75
C GLY A 74 3.03 -12.80 -3.14
N LYS A 75 1.96 -12.21 -3.71
CA LYS A 75 2.03 -11.56 -5.03
C LYS A 75 2.81 -10.27 -4.92
N THR A 76 3.90 -10.15 -5.68
CA THR A 76 4.68 -8.90 -5.71
C THR A 76 3.95 -7.81 -6.47
N PHE A 77 3.98 -6.58 -5.96
CA PHE A 77 3.47 -5.38 -6.61
C PHE A 77 4.51 -4.25 -6.59
N GLY A 78 4.39 -3.30 -7.51
CA GLY A 78 5.25 -2.13 -7.61
C GLY A 78 4.63 -0.93 -6.88
N ILE A 79 5.44 -0.21 -6.12
CA ILE A 79 5.09 1.06 -5.50
C ILE A 79 5.77 2.17 -6.31
N PHE A 80 4.97 3.05 -6.89
CA PHE A 80 5.46 4.25 -7.57
C PHE A 80 5.79 5.34 -6.55
N LYS A 81 6.94 5.98 -6.72
CA LYS A 81 7.44 7.09 -5.90
C LYS A 81 8.06 8.15 -6.79
N PHE A 82 8.05 9.40 -6.32
CA PHE A 82 8.76 10.52 -6.91
C PHE A 82 10.20 10.60 -6.38
#